data_AF-A0A5M6DKG9-F1
#
_entry.id   AF-A0A5M6DKG9-F1
#
_cell.length_a   1.000
_cell.length_b   1.000
_cell.length_c   1.000
_cell.angle_alpha   90.00
_cell.angle_beta   90.00
_cell.angle_gamma   90.00
#
_symmetry.space_group_name_H-M   'P 1'
#
loop_
_entity.id
_entity.type
_entity.pdbx_description
1 polymer ?
#
loop_
_entity_poly.entity_id
_entity_poly.type
_entity_poly.pdbx_seq_one_letter_code
_entity_poly.pdbx_strand_id
1 'polypeptide(L)' 'MNQELNLTYQQALEELTDLVNELENENIPIDDLAEKVKRASDLIQYCQSKLTYTNTEVKKIIAKLDNPTDL' A
#
# COMPACT_ATOMS: atom_id res chain seq x y z
N MET A 1 5.60 10.68 12.32
CA MET A 1 4.81 11.45 11.34
C MET A 1 4.84 10.66 10.05
N ASN A 2 3.78 9.90 9.77
CA ASN A 2 3.63 9.22 8.48
C ASN A 2 3.39 10.31 7.46
N GLN A 3 4.39 10.59 6.61
CA GLN A 3 4.20 11.49 5.49
C GLN A 3 3.05 10.91 4.66
N GLU A 4 1.99 11.69 4.46
CA GLU A 4 0.90 11.32 3.56
C GLU A 4 1.51 11.16 2.16
N LEU A 5 1.77 9.90 1.79
CA LEU A 5 2.05 9.54 0.42
C LEU A 5 0.80 9.95 -0.38
N ASN A 6 0.87 11.08 -1.08
CA ASN A 6 -0.13 11.53 -2.04
C ASN A 6 -0.09 10.64 -3.30
N LEU A 7 -0.14 9.33 -3.10
CA LEU A 7 -0.11 8.30 -4.12
C LEU A 7 -1.46 7.63 -4.20
N THR A 8 -1.93 7.26 -5.38
CA THR A 8 -2.99 6.27 -5.51
C THR A 8 -2.47 4.88 -5.15
N TYR A 9 -3.36 3.94 -4.86
CA TYR A 9 -2.96 2.54 -4.65
C TYR A 9 -2.18 1.99 -5.85
N GLN A 10 -2.62 2.32 -7.07
CA GLN A 10 -1.98 1.85 -8.30
C GLN A 10 -0.57 2.42 -8.45
N GLN A 11 -0.37 3.71 -8.20
CA GLN A 11 0.97 4.33 -8.23
C GLN A 11 1.90 3.72 -7.18
N ALA A 12 1.41 3.46 -5.97
CA ALA A 12 2.23 2.84 -4.93
C ALA A 12 2.61 1.39 -5.27
N LEU A 13 1.71 0.65 -5.93
CA LEU A 13 1.99 -0.72 -6.38
C LEU A 13 2.98 -0.76 -7.56
N GLU A 14 2.85 0.17 -8.50
CA GLU A 14 3.77 0.33 -9.63
C GLU A 14 5.18 0.65 -9.11
N GLU A 15 5.32 1.64 -8.24
CA GLU A 15 6.59 2.00 -7.61
C GLU A 15 7.19 0.84 -6.80
N LEU A 16 6.36 0.10 -6.07
CA LEU A 16 6.83 -1.07 -5.32
C LEU A 16 7.37 -2.16 -6.26
N THR A 17 6.70 -2.38 -7.39
CA THR A 17 7.11 -3.37 -8.38
C THR A 17 8.44 -2.98 -9.01
N ASP A 18 8.61 -1.71 -9.36
CA ASP A 18 9.86 -1.18 -9.88
C ASP A 18 10.99 -1.31 -8.86
N LEU A 19 10.73 -1.00 -7.59
CA LEU A 19 11.72 -1.18 -6.52
C LEU A 19 12.12 -2.64 -6.34
N VAL A 20 11.18 -3.59 -6.41
CA VAL A 20 11.51 -5.02 -6.32
C VAL A 20 12.39 -5.44 -7.51
N ASN A 21 12.04 -5.02 -8.72
CA ASN A 21 12.85 -5.30 -9.92
C ASN A 21 14.25 -4.71 -9.80
N GLU A 22 14.38 -3.50 -9.24
CA GLU A 22 15.68 -2.89 -8.97
C GLU A 22 16.46 -3.72 -7.96
N LEU A 23 15.84 -4.05 -6.81
CA LEU A 23 16.44 -4.82 -5.71
C LEU A 23 16.95 -6.20 -6.12
N GLU A 24 16.32 -6.82 -7.12
CA GLU A 24 16.75 -8.10 -7.69
C GLU A 24 17.97 -7.98 -8.61
N ASN A 25 18.37 -6.78 -9.02
CA ASN A 25 19.60 -6.57 -9.79
C ASN A 25 20.84 -6.61 -8.89
N GLU A 26 21.82 -7.44 -9.26
CA GLU A 26 23.00 -7.78 -8.46
C GLU A 26 24.00 -6.64 -8.19
N ASN A 27 23.76 -5.41 -8.67
CA ASN A 27 24.73 -4.31 -8.66
C ASN A 27 24.30 -3.07 -7.86
N ILE A 28 23.41 -3.21 -6.86
CA ILE A 28 23.00 -2.09 -6.02
C ILE A 28 24.04 -1.80 -4.93
N PRO A 29 24.51 -0.55 -4.78
CA PRO A 29 25.34 -0.13 -3.66
C PRO A 29 24.64 -0.38 -2.31
N ILE A 30 25.39 -0.81 -1.29
CA ILE A 30 24.83 -1.14 0.03
C ILE A 30 24.07 0.02 0.70
N ASP A 31 24.53 1.25 0.49
CA ASP A 31 23.88 2.45 1.01
C ASP A 31 22.52 2.68 0.34
N ASP A 32 22.44 2.50 -0.98
CA ASP A 32 21.20 2.60 -1.77
C ASP A 32 20.24 1.45 -1.45
N LEU A 33 20.77 0.26 -1.13
CA LEU A 33 19.98 -0.91 -0.76
C LEU A 33 19.12 -0.63 0.48
N ALA A 34 19.72 -0.02 1.51
CA ALA A 34 19.01 0.30 2.75
C ALA A 34 17.86 1.29 2.50
N GLU A 35 18.08 2.30 1.66
CA GLU A 35 17.06 3.29 1.30
C GLU A 35 15.92 2.66 0.49
N LYS A 36 16.23 1.84 -0.51
CA LYS A 36 15.24 1.15 -1.35
C LYS A 36 14.39 0.17 -0.55
N VAL A 37 14.99 -0.60 0.36
CA VAL A 37 14.26 -1.51 1.25
C VAL A 37 13.32 -0.75 2.18
N LYS A 38 13.79 0.38 2.75
CA LYS A 38 12.94 1.24 3.58
C LYS A 38 11.75 1.77 2.80
N ARG A 39 11.98 2.26 1.58
CA ARG A 39 10.92 2.77 0.70
C ARG A 39 9.90 1.68 0.35
N ALA A 40 10.37 0.48 0.00
CA ALA A 40 9.50 -0.67 -0.27
C ALA A 40 8.63 -1.01 0.95
N SER A 41 9.19 -1.01 2.16
CA SER A 41 8.46 -1.24 3.41
C SER A 41 7.34 -0.20 3.63
N ASP A 42 7.63 1.08 3.37
CA ASP A 42 6.65 2.17 3.50
C ASP A 42 5.50 2.00 2.48
N LEU A 43 5.81 1.63 1.23
CA LEU A 43 4.82 1.36 0.19
C LEU A 43 3.95 0.13 0.53
N ILE A 44 4.53 -0.94 1.08
CA ILE A 44 3.79 -2.12 1.53
C ILE A 44 2.79 -1.74 2.63
N GLN A 45 3.21 -0.99 3.65
CA GLN A 45 2.33 -0.50 4.71
C GLN A 45 1.21 0.38 4.17
N TYR A 46 1.52 1.25 3.23
CA TYR A 46 0.54 2.09 2.55
C TYR A 46 -0.53 1.25 1.83
N CYS A 47 -0.10 0.30 1.00
CA CYS A 47 -0.99 -0.60 0.25
C CYS A 47 -1.88 -1.43 1.19
N GLN A 48 -1.31 -2.01 2.24
CA GLN A 48 -2.06 -2.78 3.24
C GLN A 48 -3.12 -1.93 3.95
N SER A 49 -2.78 -0.68 4.29
CA SER A 49 -3.71 0.25 4.92
C SER A 49 -4.89 0.58 4.00
N LYS A 50 -4.62 0.84 2.71
CA LYS A 50 -5.68 1.09 1.72
C LYS A 50 -6.59 -0.11 1.50
N LEU A 51 -6.04 -1.32 1.42
CA LEU A 51 -6.83 -2.55 1.29
C LEU A 51 -7.71 -2.78 2.52
N THR A 52 -7.15 -2.61 3.72
CA THR A 52 -7.88 -2.79 4.99
C THR A 52 -9.02 -1.78 5.11
N TYR A 53 -8.75 -0.52 4.80
CA TYR A 53 -9.78 0.53 4.75
C TYR A 53 -10.89 0.17 3.76
N THR A 54 -10.52 -0.15 2.52
CA THR A 54 -11.49 -0.50 1.47
C THR A 54 -12.35 -1.70 1.87
N ASN A 55 -11.74 -2.76 2.42
CA ASN A 55 -12.45 -3.94 2.89
C ASN A 55 -13.44 -3.60 4.01
N THR A 56 -13.04 -2.70 4.92
CA THR A 56 -13.89 -2.24 6.03
C THR A 56 -15.10 -1.46 5.52
N GLU A 57 -14.91 -0.54 4.56
CA GLU A 57 -16.00 0.22 3.97
C GLU A 57 -16.96 -0.68 3.18
N VAL A 58 -16.45 -1.63 2.41
CA VAL A 58 -17.30 -2.62 1.70
C VAL A 58 -18.13 -3.43 2.69
N LYS A 59 -17.54 -3.94 3.77
CA LYS A 59 -18.28 -4.68 4.81
C LYS A 59 -19.39 -3.84 5.45
N LYS A 60 -19.13 -2.56 5.72
CA LYS A 60 -20.16 -1.64 6.26
C LYS A 60 -21.32 -1.45 5.29
N ILE A 61 -21.04 -1.33 3.99
CA ILE A 61 -22.09 -1.18 2.98
C ILE A 61 -22.93 -2.44 2.90
N ILE A 62 -22.31 -3.62 2.84
CA ILE A 62 -23.02 -4.91 2.80
C ILE A 62 -23.90 -5.08 4.05
N ALA A 63 -23.37 -4.79 5.25
CA ALA A 63 -24.12 -4.89 6.49
C ALA A 63 -25.37 -3.99 6.52
N LYS A 64 -25.31 -2.81 5.90
CA LYS A 64 -26.46 -1.89 5.74
C LYS A 64 -27.50 -2.42 4.76
N LEU A 65 -27.07 -3.11 3.70
CA LEU A 65 -27.98 -3.71 2.72
C LEU A 65 -28.71 -4.94 3.30
N ASP A 66 -28.02 -5.72 4.14
CA ASP A 66 -28.58 -6.93 4.76
C ASP A 66 -29.56 -6.61 5.92
N ASN A 67 -29.47 -5.42 6.53
CA ASN A 67 -30.37 -4.96 7.59
C ASN A 67 -31.06 -3.63 7.23
N PRO A 68 -32.09 -3.66 6.36
CA PRO A 68 -32.76 -2.45 5.88
C PRO A 68 -33.61 -1.69 6.92
N THR A 69 -33.69 -2.16 8.18
CA THR A 69 -34.62 -1.64 9.21
C THR A 69 -34.08 -0.48 10.08
N ASP A 70 -32.87 0.03 9.81
CA ASP A 70 -32.30 1.22 10.48
C ASP A 70 -32.47 2.52 9.66
N LEU A 71 -33.53 2.59 8.84
CA LEU A 71 -33.98 3.79 8.10
C LEU A 71 -35.24 4.40 8.75
#